data_AF-A0A966IDL0-F1
#
_entry.id   AF-A0A966IDL0-F1
#
_cell.length_a   1.000
_cell.length_b   1.000
_cell.length_c   1.000
_cell.angle_alpha   90.00
_cell.angle_beta   90.00
_cell.angle_gamma   90.00
#
_symmetry.space_group_name_H-M   'P 1'
#
loop_
_entity.id
_entity.type
_entity.pdbx_description
1 polymer ?
#
loop_
_entity_poly.entity_id
_entity_poly.type
_entity_poly.pdbx_seq_one_letter_code
_entity_poly.pdbx_strand_id
1 'polypeptide(L)'
;AENVTDHRLNTRTVMMGPINRFLYLNMNYHVEHHMFTMIPYYQLPALRDLLKQDLPEAEPGIFAAYKRLLPVLWKQLTDNKAVIVYDLPKNAVPYRDEVKYLLPHSV
;
A
#
# COMPACT_ATOMS: atom_id res chain seq x y z
N ALA A 1 -6.90 3.38 -4.54
CA ALA A 1 -7.74 4.48 -5.03
C ALA A 1 -7.24 4.91 -6.40
N GLU A 2 -8.14 5.30 -7.30
CA GLU A 2 -7.77 5.82 -8.62
C GLU A 2 -7.57 7.34 -8.58
N ASN A 3 -6.76 7.87 -9.51
CA ASN A 3 -6.56 9.32 -9.71
C ASN A 3 -6.14 10.11 -8.46
N VAL A 4 -5.32 9.49 -7.59
CA VAL A 4 -4.73 10.12 -6.41
C VAL A 4 -3.22 10.26 -6.56
N THR A 5 -2.67 11.33 -5.98
CA THR A 5 -1.23 11.63 -6.04
C THR A 5 -0.45 10.92 -4.95
N ASP A 6 -1.11 10.57 -3.84
CA ASP A 6 -0.48 9.84 -2.74
C ASP A 6 -0.45 8.33 -3.01
N HIS A 7 0.74 7.78 -3.27
CA HIS A 7 0.94 6.35 -3.49
C HIS A 7 0.51 5.49 -2.28
N ARG A 8 0.47 6.07 -1.08
CA ARG A 8 -0.05 5.39 0.12
C ARG A 8 -1.57 5.18 0.08
N LEU A 9 -2.29 5.64 -0.94
CA LEU A 9 -3.72 5.36 -1.15
C LEU A 9 -4.00 4.34 -2.26
N ASN A 10 -2.99 3.98 -3.06
CA ASN A 10 -3.17 3.11 -4.24
C ASN A 10 -2.23 1.91 -4.28
N THR A 11 -1.13 1.95 -3.53
CA THR A 11 -0.07 0.94 -3.59
C THR A 11 0.21 0.37 -2.21
N ARG A 12 0.55 -0.91 -2.13
CA ARG A 12 0.80 -1.60 -0.85
C ARG A 12 2.05 -2.46 -0.88
N THR A 13 2.65 -2.58 0.30
CA THR A 13 3.71 -3.54 0.56
C THR A 13 3.12 -4.78 1.21
N VAL A 14 3.54 -5.93 0.70
CA VAL A 14 3.14 -7.24 1.18
C VAL A 14 4.40 -7.93 1.68
N MET A 15 4.43 -8.33 2.95
CA MET A 15 5.57 -9.05 3.49
C MET A 15 5.62 -10.46 2.91
N MET A 16 6.83 -10.90 2.57
CA MET A 16 7.07 -12.19 1.94
C MET A 16 8.29 -12.87 2.57
N GLY A 17 8.30 -14.20 2.55
CA GLY A 17 9.46 -14.99 2.97
C GLY A 17 10.67 -14.81 2.03
N PRO A 18 11.87 -15.26 2.44
CA PRO A 18 13.12 -14.99 1.73
C PRO A 18 13.14 -15.53 0.29
N ILE A 19 12.55 -16.70 0.04
CA ILE A 19 12.47 -17.30 -1.31
C ILE A 19 11.66 -16.39 -2.24
N ASN A 20 10.47 -15.97 -1.82
CA ASN A 20 9.60 -15.12 -2.63
C ASN A 20 10.21 -13.72 -2.81
N ARG A 21 10.89 -13.19 -1.80
CA ARG A 21 11.63 -11.92 -1.92
C ARG A 21 12.77 -12.01 -2.92
N PHE A 22 13.45 -13.15 -3.01
CA PHE A 22 14.46 -13.38 -4.04
C PHE A 22 13.83 -13.44 -5.42
N LEU A 23 12.81 -14.30 -5.62
CA LEU A 23 12.14 -14.48 -6.90
C LEU A 23 11.46 -13.21 -7.41
N TYR A 24 10.90 -12.42 -6.50
CA TYR A 24 10.23 -11.17 -6.80
C TYR A 24 11.14 -9.95 -6.66
N LEU A 25 12.46 -10.16 -6.53
CA LEU A 25 13.47 -9.10 -6.46
C LEU A 25 13.11 -8.01 -5.45
N ASN A 26 12.67 -8.36 -4.23
CA ASN A 26 12.20 -7.41 -3.21
C ASN A 26 11.09 -6.43 -3.67
N MET A 27 10.44 -6.64 -4.83
CA MET A 27 9.34 -5.79 -5.32
C MET A 27 8.05 -5.96 -4.53
N ASN A 28 8.07 -6.80 -3.51
CA ASN A 28 7.06 -6.90 -2.48
C ASN A 28 6.98 -5.60 -1.65
N TYR A 29 8.08 -4.82 -1.61
CA TYR A 29 8.15 -3.43 -1.14
C TYR A 29 7.63 -2.45 -2.19
N HIS A 30 6.38 -2.66 -2.62
CA HIS A 30 5.83 -1.99 -3.79
C HIS A 30 5.54 -0.51 -3.53
N VAL A 31 5.05 -0.14 -2.34
CA VAL A 31 4.77 1.28 -2.03
C VAL A 31 6.06 2.08 -1.98
N GLU A 32 7.13 1.50 -1.43
CA GLU A 32 8.45 2.11 -1.41
C GLU A 32 8.99 2.30 -2.84
N HIS A 33 8.84 1.30 -3.71
CA HIS A 33 9.24 1.41 -5.11
C HIS A 33 8.49 2.52 -5.84
N HIS A 34 7.16 2.62 -5.72
CA HIS A 34 6.40 3.67 -6.41
C HIS A 34 6.71 5.07 -5.89
N MET A 35 6.99 5.23 -4.58
CA MET A 35 7.40 6.51 -4.01
C MET A 35 8.82 6.93 -4.44
N PHE A 36 9.72 5.98 -4.62
CA PHE A 36 11.14 6.23 -4.92
C PHE A 36 11.66 5.27 -6.00
N THR A 37 11.13 5.39 -7.22
CA THR A 37 11.37 4.46 -8.35
C THR A 37 12.83 4.33 -8.77
N MET A 38 13.65 5.33 -8.46
CA MET A 38 15.09 5.34 -8.75
C MET A 38 15.92 4.51 -7.76
N ILE A 39 15.34 4.10 -6.62
CA ILE A 39 16.03 3.26 -5.64
C ILE A 39 16.03 1.81 -6.13
N PRO A 40 17.22 1.17 -6.25
CA PRO A 40 17.29 -0.19 -6.75
C PRO A 40 16.64 -1.17 -5.79
N TYR A 41 16.07 -2.24 -6.33
CA TYR A 41 15.21 -3.17 -5.61
C TYR A 41 15.87 -3.81 -4.37
N TYR A 42 17.19 -4.01 -4.38
CA TYR A 42 17.93 -4.57 -3.26
C TYR A 42 18.09 -3.62 -2.07
N GLN A 43 17.84 -2.31 -2.25
CA GLN A 43 17.84 -1.29 -1.19
C GLN A 43 16.43 -0.99 -0.65
N LEU A 44 15.36 -1.49 -1.27
CA LEU A 44 13.98 -1.29 -0.79
C LEU A 44 13.74 -1.75 0.65
N PRO A 45 14.35 -2.84 1.16
CA PRO A 45 14.21 -3.19 2.59
C PRO A 45 14.74 -2.09 3.51
N ALA A 46 15.92 -1.53 3.20
CA ALA A 46 16.50 -0.44 3.98
C ALA A 46 15.67 0.84 3.87
N LEU A 47 15.14 1.14 2.68
CA LEU A 47 14.22 2.26 2.48
C LEU A 47 12.95 2.11 3.32
N ARG A 48 12.36 0.91 3.39
CA ARG A 48 11.21 0.66 4.25
C ARG A 48 11.52 0.98 5.71
N ASP A 49 12.67 0.55 6.22
CA ASP A 49 13.04 0.80 7.61
C ASP A 49 13.10 2.29 7.95
N LEU A 50 13.51 3.12 6.98
CA LEU A 50 13.50 4.58 7.09
C LEU A 50 12.08 5.17 7.04
N LEU A 51 11.23 4.64 6.17
CA LEU A 51 9.90 5.20 5.90
C LEU A 51 8.76 4.62 6.75
N LYS A 52 8.98 3.53 7.49
CA LYS A 52 7.91 2.77 8.16
C LYS A 52 7.01 3.60 9.09
N GLN A 53 7.49 4.74 9.58
CA GLN A 53 6.71 5.64 10.43
C GLN A 53 5.73 6.53 9.65
N ASP A 54 5.90 6.66 8.33
CA ASP A 54 5.05 7.45 7.43
C ASP A 54 4.20 6.59 6.48
N LEU A 55 4.38 5.28 6.52
CA LEU A 55 3.67 4.31 5.68
C LEU A 55 2.56 3.60 6.47
N PRO A 56 1.46 3.22 5.81
CA PRO A 56 0.55 2.22 6.36
C PRO A 56 1.29 0.94 6.73
N GLU A 57 0.76 0.19 7.70
CA GLU A 57 1.30 -1.13 8.02
C GLU A 57 1.29 -2.02 6.77
N ALA A 58 2.36 -2.79 6.55
CA ALA A 58 2.39 -3.72 5.44
C ALA A 58 1.44 -4.88 5.69
N GLU A 59 0.90 -5.42 4.61
CA GLU A 59 0.17 -6.68 4.70
C GLU A 59 1.13 -7.78 5.15
N PRO A 60 0.82 -8.55 6.21
CA PRO A 60 1.76 -9.52 6.77
C PRO A 60 2.03 -10.72 5.85
N GLY A 61 1.26 -10.85 4.76
CA GLY A 61 1.43 -11.88 3.75
C GLY A 61 0.40 -11.76 2.64
N ILE A 62 0.61 -12.57 1.58
CA ILE A 62 -0.28 -12.61 0.40
C ILE A 62 -1.73 -12.90 0.81
N PHE A 63 -1.94 -13.85 1.71
CA PHE A 63 -3.29 -14.19 2.18
C PHE A 63 -3.98 -13.01 2.87
N ALA A 64 -3.28 -12.27 3.73
CA ALA A 64 -3.84 -11.09 4.41
C ALA A 64 -4.18 -9.98 3.41
N ALA A 65 -3.30 -9.77 2.42
CA ALA A 65 -3.54 -8.82 1.33
C ALA A 65 -4.82 -9.17 0.54
N TYR A 66 -4.99 -10.42 0.11
CA TYR A 66 -6.20 -10.85 -0.59
C TYR A 66 -7.44 -10.81 0.29
N LYS A 67 -7.34 -11.21 1.56
CA LYS A 67 -8.46 -11.14 2.51
C LYS A 67 -9.01 -9.71 2.63
N ARG A 68 -8.13 -8.69 2.58
CA ARG A 68 -8.53 -7.28 2.58
C ARG A 68 -9.02 -6.78 1.23
N LEU A 69 -8.40 -7.24 0.14
CA LEU A 69 -8.69 -6.77 -1.20
C LEU A 69 -10.03 -7.32 -1.75
N LEU A 70 -10.36 -8.59 -1.46
CA LEU A 70 -11.54 -9.26 -2.05
C LEU A 70 -12.89 -8.55 -1.76
N PRO A 71 -13.20 -8.09 -0.54
CA PRO A 71 -14.45 -7.36 -0.28
C PRO A 71 -14.56 -6.07 -1.09
N VAL A 72 -13.44 -5.38 -1.30
CA VAL A 72 -13.39 -4.13 -2.06
C VAL A 72 -13.61 -4.41 -3.53
N LEU A 73 -12.91 -5.40 -4.09
CA LEU A 73 -13.11 -5.83 -5.48
C LEU A 73 -14.56 -6.26 -5.74
N TRP A 74 -15.18 -6.96 -4.79
CA TRP A 74 -16.59 -7.33 -4.89
C TRP A 74 -17.50 -6.11 -4.89
N LYS A 75 -17.29 -5.14 -3.99
CA LYS A 75 -18.06 -3.90 -3.96
C LYS A 75 -17.82 -3.05 -5.22
N GLN A 76 -16.62 -3.08 -5.80
CA GLN A 76 -16.31 -2.39 -7.05
C GLN A 76 -17.13 -2.87 -8.25
N LEU A 77 -17.76 -4.05 -8.19
CA LEU A 77 -18.69 -4.51 -9.21
C LEU A 77 -19.96 -3.65 -9.32
N THR A 78 -20.35 -2.96 -8.24
CA THR A 78 -21.55 -2.10 -8.20
C THR A 78 -21.24 -0.64 -7.84
N ASP A 79 -20.14 -0.38 -7.14
CA ASP A 79 -19.64 0.95 -6.80
C ASP A 79 -18.16 1.08 -7.19
N ASN A 80 -17.90 1.61 -8.39
CA ASN A 80 -16.54 1.77 -8.91
C ASN A 80 -15.65 2.69 -8.06
N LYS A 81 -16.21 3.45 -7.11
CA LYS A 81 -15.47 4.31 -6.19
C LYS A 81 -15.04 3.59 -4.92
N ALA A 82 -15.45 2.34 -4.70
CA ALA A 82 -15.07 1.59 -3.51
C ALA A 82 -13.55 1.43 -3.41
N VAL A 83 -12.99 1.79 -2.26
CA VAL A 83 -11.54 1.84 -2.03
C VAL A 83 -11.18 1.38 -0.63
N ILE A 84 -9.90 1.10 -0.40
CA ILE A 84 -9.37 0.90 0.95
C ILE A 84 -8.60 2.16 1.33
N VAL A 85 -8.96 2.77 2.45
CA VAL A 85 -8.18 3.83 3.10
C VAL A 85 -7.59 3.22 4.36
N TYR A 86 -6.27 3.24 4.48
CA TYR A 86 -5.59 2.60 5.61
C TYR A 86 -5.32 3.64 6.69
N ASP A 87 -5.31 3.20 7.95
CA ASP A 87 -4.81 4.05 9.01
C ASP A 87 -3.30 4.28 8.84
N LEU A 88 -2.88 5.52 9.11
CA LEU A 88 -1.47 5.89 9.18
C LEU A 88 -0.99 5.83 10.63
N PRO A 89 0.31 5.57 10.86
CA PRO A 89 0.91 5.74 12.18
C PRO A 89 0.63 7.14 12.75
N LYS A 90 0.49 7.26 14.08
CA LYS A 90 0.08 8.51 14.74
C LYS A 90 0.92 9.74 14.39
N ASN A 91 2.21 9.53 14.11
CA ASN A 91 3.17 10.59 13.83
C ASN A 91 3.44 10.77 12.33
N ALA A 92 2.75 9.99 11.48
CA ALA A 92 2.92 10.08 10.04
C ALA A 92 2.39 11.41 9.52
N VAL A 93 2.99 11.89 8.44
CA VAL A 93 2.38 12.98 7.65
C VAL A 93 0.99 12.53 7.18
N PRO A 94 -0.09 13.26 7.49
CA PRO A 94 -1.44 12.83 7.14
C PRO A 94 -1.62 12.72 5.62
N TYR A 95 -2.66 12.01 5.20
CA TYR A 95 -3.09 12.07 3.81
C TYR A 95 -3.44 13.49 3.40
N ARG A 96 -3.26 13.79 2.12
CA ARG A 96 -3.72 15.04 1.51
C ARG A 96 -5.25 15.10 1.49
N ASP A 97 -5.79 16.28 1.23
CA ASP A 97 -7.24 16.54 1.19
C ASP A 97 -8.01 15.64 0.21
N GLU A 98 -7.33 15.09 -0.80
CA GLU A 98 -7.89 14.11 -1.74
C GLU A 98 -8.53 12.90 -1.06
N VAL A 99 -8.05 12.50 0.13
CA VAL A 99 -8.63 11.40 0.90
C VAL A 99 -10.07 11.68 1.35
N LYS A 100 -10.44 12.95 1.54
CA LYS A 100 -11.79 13.33 2.02
C LYS A 100 -12.89 12.86 1.06
N TYR A 101 -12.61 12.84 -0.24
CA TYR A 101 -13.53 12.34 -1.26
C TYR A 101 -13.58 10.80 -1.33
N LEU A 102 -12.59 10.12 -0.77
CA LEU A 102 -12.50 8.66 -0.74
C LEU A 102 -13.16 8.04 0.48
N LEU A 103 -13.12 8.73 1.63
CA LEU A 103 -13.65 8.22 2.90
C LEU A 103 -15.11 7.72 2.81
N PRO A 104 -16.05 8.38 2.11
CA PRO A 104 -17.42 7.87 1.98
C PRO A 104 -17.52 6.53 1.25
N HIS A 105 -16.49 6.18 0.46
CA HIS A 105 -16.43 4.96 -0.33
C HIS A 105 -15.47 3.92 0.26
N SER A 106 -14.87 4.18 1.43
CA SER A 106 -13.95 3.23 2.05
C SER A 106 -14.68 1.96 2.50
N VAL A 107 -14.01 0.81 2.37
CA VAL A 107 -14.51 -0.52 2.75
C VAL A 107 -13.62 -1.14 3.82
#